data_AF-A0A2R4A9E1-F1
#
_entry.id   AF-A0A2R4A9E1-F1
#
_cell.length_a   1.000
_cell.length_b   1.000
_cell.length_c   1.000
_cell.angle_alpha   90.00
_cell.angle_beta   90.00
_cell.angle_gamma   90.00
#
_symmetry.space_group_name_H-M   'P 1'
#
loop_
_entity.id
_entity.type
_entity.pdbx_description
1 polymer ?
#
loop_
_entity_poly.entity_id
_entity_poly.type
_entity_poly.pdbx_seq_one_letter_code
_entity_poly.pdbx_strand_id
1 'polypeptide(L)'
;MTKNYSFLEQQIVAFSASLNGGNQPQSEYIKAFSKSLKALETQISIWETFIANSTNVNQDDAMLFSLTISEQYLHYTHKSTEIEQLRYFYIAQKIADLFWQNNVAHRGKNSPGYPGHFGCRVRLRNKKLEIFWVYNQFKPKKNADGFQVISHYLPRDGHFRYPKTTFTQAQYWEKPVINVVEEAFAIIRRANANLMRIRQLCRWNDTNLFKMTGDIDDFKMDNPL
;
A
#
# COMPACT_ATOMS: atom_id res chain seq x y z
N MET A 1 9.98 -29.63 20.43
CA MET A 1 10.23 -29.02 19.11
C MET A 1 9.54 -27.67 19.06
N THR A 2 10.28 -26.60 19.28
CA THR A 2 9.82 -25.22 19.11
C THR A 2 9.64 -24.98 17.62
N LYS A 3 8.40 -24.73 17.17
CA LYS A 3 8.16 -24.31 15.78
C LYS A 3 8.91 -22.99 15.57
N ASN A 4 9.98 -23.02 14.78
CA ASN A 4 10.64 -21.81 14.29
C ASN A 4 9.68 -21.16 13.30
N TYR A 5 8.83 -20.28 13.82
CA TYR A 5 8.01 -19.43 12.99
C TYR A 5 8.92 -18.52 12.17
N SER A 6 8.74 -18.53 10.85
CA SER A 6 9.33 -17.55 9.95
C SER A 6 9.03 -16.13 10.46
N PHE A 7 9.88 -15.17 10.12
CA PHE A 7 9.69 -13.76 10.47
C PHE A 7 8.27 -13.24 10.14
N LEU A 8 7.69 -13.76 9.06
CA LEU A 8 6.34 -13.48 8.58
C LEU A 8 5.26 -14.05 9.50
N GLU A 9 5.44 -15.28 9.96
CA GLU A 9 4.53 -15.91 10.93
C GLU A 9 4.59 -15.23 12.29
N GLN A 10 5.76 -14.75 12.73
CA GLN A 10 5.87 -13.97 13.97
C GLN A 10 5.11 -12.63 13.88
N GLN A 11 5.16 -11.95 12.73
CA GLN A 11 4.39 -10.73 12.49
C GLN A 11 2.87 -10.99 12.43
N ILE A 12 2.45 -12.08 11.77
CA ILE A 12 1.04 -12.47 11.66
C ILE A 12 0.47 -12.90 13.02
N VAL A 13 1.21 -13.68 13.80
CA VAL A 13 0.79 -14.13 15.14
C VAL A 13 0.67 -12.94 16.09
N ALA A 14 1.65 -12.02 16.09
CA ALA A 14 1.58 -10.81 16.90
C ALA A 14 0.38 -9.92 16.52
N PHE A 15 0.10 -9.76 15.23
CA PHE A 15 -1.02 -8.97 14.72
C PHE A 15 -2.38 -9.63 14.96
N SER A 16 -2.47 -10.96 14.83
CA SER A 16 -3.72 -11.71 15.03
C SER A 16 -4.09 -11.82 16.50
N ALA A 17 -3.11 -11.98 17.38
CA ALA A 17 -3.32 -11.95 18.83
C ALA A 17 -3.86 -10.59 19.30
N SER A 18 -3.43 -9.49 18.66
CA SER A 18 -3.79 -8.14 19.08
C SER A 18 -5.13 -7.62 18.56
N LEU A 19 -5.68 -8.24 17.51
CA LEU A 19 -7.05 -7.95 17.03
C LEU A 19 -8.12 -8.68 17.85
N ASN A 20 -7.77 -9.80 18.48
CA ASN A 20 -8.70 -10.61 19.28
C ASN A 20 -8.81 -10.14 20.74
N GLY A 21 -7.91 -9.27 21.20
CA GLY A 21 -7.98 -8.64 22.52
C GLY A 21 -8.57 -7.24 22.42
N GLY A 22 -9.78 -7.04 22.94
CA GLY A 22 -10.35 -5.70 23.07
C GLY A 22 -9.38 -4.76 23.78
N ASN A 23 -9.13 -3.59 23.18
CA ASN A 23 -8.30 -2.50 23.70
C ASN A 23 -6.85 -2.88 24.09
N GLN A 24 -6.07 -3.50 23.19
CA GLN A 24 -4.61 -3.45 23.34
C GLN A 24 -4.03 -2.09 22.90
N PRO A 25 -3.14 -1.46 23.70
CA PRO A 25 -2.64 -0.12 23.43
C PRO A 25 -1.71 -0.10 22.21
N GLN A 26 -1.78 0.98 21.43
CA GLN A 26 -0.92 1.31 20.28
C GLN A 26 0.59 1.06 20.53
N SER A 27 1.02 1.10 21.79
CA SER A 27 2.39 0.83 22.24
C SER A 27 2.88 -0.60 21.96
N GLU A 28 2.02 -1.61 22.02
CA GLU A 28 2.41 -3.00 21.75
C GLU A 28 2.71 -3.22 20.26
N TYR A 29 1.93 -2.58 19.37
CA TYR A 29 2.17 -2.57 17.94
C TYR A 29 3.52 -1.93 17.60
N ILE A 30 3.81 -0.77 18.18
CA ILE A 30 5.10 -0.07 17.98
C ILE A 30 6.25 -0.95 18.45
N LYS A 31 6.12 -1.60 19.61
CA LYS A 31 7.14 -2.50 20.16
C LYS A 31 7.40 -3.70 19.24
N ALA A 32 6.36 -4.29 18.66
CA ALA A 32 6.48 -5.39 17.71
C ALA A 32 7.22 -4.95 16.43
N PHE A 33 6.90 -3.78 15.86
CA PHE A 33 7.63 -3.22 14.72
C PHE A 33 9.08 -2.89 15.04
N SER A 34 9.37 -2.32 16.20
CA SER A 34 10.75 -2.05 16.60
C SER A 34 11.57 -3.34 16.76
N LYS A 35 10.96 -4.42 17.28
CA LYS A 35 11.60 -5.74 17.34
C LYS A 35 11.88 -6.29 15.94
N SER A 36 10.96 -6.11 15.00
CA SER A 36 11.14 -6.61 13.63
C SER A 36 12.24 -5.86 12.89
N LEU A 37 12.39 -4.55 13.11
CA LEU A 37 13.49 -3.77 12.55
C LEU A 37 14.85 -4.23 13.09
N LYS A 38 14.97 -4.43 14.41
CA LYS A 38 16.20 -4.97 15.02
C LYS A 38 16.57 -6.36 14.50
N ALA A 39 15.57 -7.19 14.19
CA ALA A 39 15.80 -8.49 13.58
C ALA A 39 16.39 -8.39 12.16
N LEU A 40 16.05 -7.34 11.40
CA LEU A 40 16.65 -7.08 10.09
C LEU A 40 18.11 -6.61 10.24
N GLU A 41 18.39 -5.70 11.18
CA GLU A 41 19.75 -5.25 11.50
C GLU A 41 20.66 -6.43 11.91
N THR A 42 20.11 -7.34 12.72
CA THR A 42 20.82 -8.57 13.12
C THR A 42 21.13 -9.45 11.91
N GLN A 43 20.17 -9.61 10.98
CA GLN A 43 20.39 -10.39 9.76
C GLN A 43 21.45 -9.77 8.86
N ILE A 44 21.52 -8.44 8.76
CA ILE A 44 22.59 -7.75 8.02
C ILE A 44 23.96 -8.09 8.62
N SER A 45 24.10 -7.96 9.94
CA SER A 45 25.37 -8.27 10.64
C SER A 45 25.79 -9.74 10.48
N ILE A 46 24.82 -10.67 10.48
CA ILE A 46 25.08 -12.10 10.21
C ILE A 46 25.63 -12.29 8.79
N TRP A 47 25.04 -11.65 7.78
CA TRP A 47 25.52 -11.73 6.40
C TRP A 47 26.90 -11.09 6.21
N GLU A 48 27.16 -9.95 6.85
CA GLU A 48 28.50 -9.33 6.85
C GLU A 48 29.55 -10.28 7.43
N THR A 49 29.23 -10.94 8.55
CA THR A 49 30.10 -11.93 9.18
C THR A 49 30.28 -13.18 8.31
N PHE A 50 29.22 -13.66 7.68
CA PHE A 50 29.26 -14.79 6.76
C PHE A 50 30.17 -14.51 5.56
N ILE A 51 30.03 -13.34 4.93
CA ILE A 51 30.88 -12.91 3.80
C ILE A 51 32.36 -12.89 4.21
N ALA A 52 32.66 -12.31 5.38
CA ALA A 52 34.03 -12.22 5.91
C ALA A 52 34.68 -13.59 6.20
N ASN A 53 33.87 -14.62 6.46
CA ASN A 53 34.34 -15.97 6.80
C ASN A 53 34.01 -17.03 5.74
N SER A 54 33.60 -16.59 4.54
CA SER A 54 33.03 -17.45 3.50
C SER A 54 33.96 -18.53 2.97
N THR A 55 35.28 -18.39 3.13
CA THR A 55 36.27 -19.40 2.73
C THR A 55 36.23 -20.69 3.57
N ASN A 56 35.58 -20.65 4.74
CA ASN A 56 35.54 -21.76 5.70
C ASN A 56 34.29 -22.65 5.57
N VAL A 57 33.45 -22.42 4.56
CA VAL A 57 32.22 -23.18 4.32
C VAL A 57 32.23 -23.88 2.95
N ASN A 58 31.40 -24.91 2.80
CA ASN A 58 31.14 -25.51 1.49
C ASN A 58 30.50 -24.45 0.58
N GLN A 59 31.13 -24.20 -0.57
CA GLN A 59 30.74 -23.10 -1.47
C GLN A 59 29.41 -23.37 -2.20
N ASP A 60 29.12 -24.63 -2.54
CA ASP A 60 27.87 -24.99 -3.19
C ASP A 60 26.68 -24.87 -2.22
N ASP A 61 26.86 -25.33 -0.98
CA ASP A 61 25.85 -25.17 0.09
C ASP A 61 25.62 -23.69 0.42
N ALA A 62 26.70 -22.90 0.48
CA ALA A 62 26.66 -21.45 0.68
C ALA A 62 25.90 -20.73 -0.44
N MET A 63 26.13 -21.13 -1.69
CA MET A 63 25.43 -20.57 -2.85
C MET A 63 23.93 -20.91 -2.82
N LEU A 64 23.59 -22.20 -2.61
CA LEU A 64 22.21 -22.66 -2.52
C LEU A 64 21.45 -21.96 -1.39
N PHE A 65 22.08 -21.83 -0.22
CA PHE A 65 21.52 -21.08 0.90
C PHE A 65 21.27 -19.61 0.55
N SER A 66 22.25 -18.94 -0.07
CA SER A 66 22.15 -17.53 -0.47
C SER A 66 21.02 -17.28 -1.48
N LEU A 67 20.86 -18.16 -2.46
CA LEU A 67 19.77 -18.11 -3.44
C LEU A 67 18.41 -18.29 -2.76
N THR A 68 18.28 -19.33 -1.93
CA THR A 68 17.04 -19.63 -1.20
C THR A 68 16.60 -18.44 -0.34
N ILE A 69 17.53 -17.83 0.39
CA ILE A 69 17.24 -16.66 1.23
C ILE A 69 16.88 -15.45 0.36
N SER A 70 17.55 -15.25 -0.78
CA SER A 70 17.23 -14.17 -1.72
C SER A 70 15.79 -14.24 -2.23
N GLU A 71 15.34 -15.43 -2.65
CA GLU A 71 13.95 -15.67 -3.08
C GLU A 71 12.95 -15.37 -1.96
N GLN A 72 13.22 -15.87 -0.74
CA GLN A 72 12.37 -15.59 0.42
C GLN A 72 12.27 -14.09 0.72
N TYR A 73 13.36 -13.34 0.59
CA TYR A 73 13.37 -11.89 0.80
C TYR A 73 12.63 -11.12 -0.30
N LEU A 74 12.70 -11.56 -1.56
CA LEU A 74 11.89 -10.99 -2.64
C LEU A 74 10.40 -11.19 -2.37
N HIS A 75 10.00 -12.39 -1.94
CA HIS A 75 8.63 -12.68 -1.54
C HIS A 75 8.19 -11.82 -0.34
N TYR A 76 9.04 -11.73 0.68
CA TYR A 76 8.77 -10.93 1.88
C TYR A 76 8.59 -9.45 1.53
N THR A 77 9.49 -8.89 0.71
CA THR A 77 9.40 -7.49 0.24
C THR A 77 8.09 -7.27 -0.52
N HIS A 78 7.76 -8.17 -1.45
CA HIS A 78 6.50 -8.11 -2.18
C HIS A 78 5.29 -8.10 -1.23
N LYS A 79 5.23 -9.01 -0.26
CA LYS A 79 4.15 -9.07 0.75
C LYS A 79 4.10 -7.85 1.65
N SER A 80 5.25 -7.31 2.03
CA SER A 80 5.35 -6.09 2.83
C SER A 80 4.71 -4.89 2.11
N THR A 81 4.85 -4.80 0.78
CA THR A 81 4.13 -3.77 0.00
C THR A 81 2.62 -4.00 -0.08
N GLU A 82 2.12 -5.24 0.07
CA GLU A 82 0.67 -5.53 0.20
C GLU A 82 0.13 -4.96 1.51
N ILE A 83 0.87 -5.13 2.61
CA ILE A 83 0.55 -4.55 3.91
C ILE A 83 0.56 -3.02 3.86
N GLU A 84 1.59 -2.42 3.26
CA GLU A 84 1.69 -0.96 3.19
C GLU A 84 0.54 -0.34 2.36
N GLN A 85 0.10 -1.02 1.31
CA GLN A 85 -1.07 -0.58 0.55
C GLN A 85 -2.37 -0.61 1.39
N LEU A 86 -2.53 -1.56 2.32
CA LEU A 86 -3.65 -1.58 3.26
C LEU A 86 -3.61 -0.37 4.20
N ARG A 87 -2.42 0.02 4.66
CA ARG A 87 -2.24 1.23 5.48
C ARG A 87 -2.56 2.49 4.69
N TYR A 88 -2.10 2.58 3.44
CA TYR A 88 -2.47 3.68 2.54
C TYR A 88 -3.97 3.75 2.28
N PHE A 89 -4.65 2.61 2.12
CA PHE A 89 -6.10 2.56 2.02
C PHE A 89 -6.76 3.14 3.27
N TYR A 90 -6.35 2.71 4.47
CA TYR A 90 -6.90 3.23 5.72
C TYR A 90 -6.69 4.75 5.86
N ILE A 91 -5.47 5.24 5.60
CA ILE A 91 -5.15 6.66 5.67
C ILE A 91 -5.98 7.45 4.65
N ALA A 92 -6.06 6.98 3.40
CA ALA A 92 -6.87 7.61 2.36
C ALA A 92 -8.37 7.65 2.76
N GLN A 93 -8.89 6.58 3.38
CA GLN A 93 -10.26 6.56 3.86
C GLN A 93 -10.49 7.63 4.92
N LYS A 94 -9.56 7.83 5.87
CA LYS A 94 -9.66 8.91 6.87
C LYS A 94 -9.59 10.31 6.26
N ILE A 95 -8.80 10.49 5.21
CA ILE A 95 -8.77 11.74 4.45
C ILE A 95 -10.10 11.95 3.70
N ALA A 96 -10.71 10.89 3.15
CA ALA A 96 -12.04 10.97 2.55
C ALA A 96 -13.12 11.31 3.59
N ASP A 97 -13.04 10.73 4.78
CA ASP A 97 -13.96 11.01 5.88
C ASP A 97 -13.92 12.50 6.26
N LEU A 98 -12.74 13.14 6.26
CA LEU A 98 -12.60 14.59 6.48
C LEU A 98 -13.40 15.41 5.44
N PHE A 99 -13.35 15.05 4.16
CA PHE A 99 -14.18 15.68 3.14
C PHE A 99 -15.66 15.49 3.45
N TRP A 100 -16.06 14.26 3.78
CA TRP A 100 -17.46 13.91 4.00
C TRP A 100 -18.05 14.56 5.26
N GLN A 101 -17.26 14.75 6.31
CA GLN A 101 -17.67 15.50 7.51
C GLN A 101 -18.01 16.96 7.16
N ASN A 102 -17.17 17.62 6.36
CA ASN A 102 -17.45 18.98 5.87
C ASN A 102 -18.67 19.02 4.95
N ASN A 103 -18.82 18.00 4.08
CA ASN A 103 -19.97 17.88 3.20
C ASN A 103 -21.27 17.77 3.99
N VAL A 104 -21.31 17.00 5.08
CA VAL A 104 -22.51 16.84 5.94
C VAL A 104 -23.02 18.18 6.47
N ALA A 105 -22.12 19.10 6.86
CA ALA A 105 -22.50 20.44 7.33
C ALA A 105 -23.21 21.31 6.25
N HIS A 106 -23.09 20.95 4.97
CA HIS A 106 -23.61 21.71 3.82
C HIS A 106 -24.63 20.89 2.98
N ARG A 107 -25.25 19.86 3.59
CA ARG A 107 -26.25 18.99 2.92
C ARG A 107 -27.69 19.51 2.97
N GLY A 108 -27.98 20.52 3.78
CA GLY A 108 -29.34 21.04 3.93
C GLY A 108 -29.72 21.97 2.76
N LYS A 109 -30.95 21.90 2.26
CA LYS A 109 -31.45 22.84 1.22
C LYS A 109 -31.29 24.32 1.59
N ASN A 110 -31.29 24.61 2.89
CA ASN A 110 -31.13 25.95 3.45
C ASN A 110 -29.68 26.28 3.84
N SER A 111 -28.74 25.35 3.67
CA SER A 111 -27.33 25.60 3.96
C SER A 111 -26.67 26.35 2.81
N PRO A 112 -25.89 27.41 3.08
CA PRO A 112 -25.17 28.11 2.03
C PRO A 112 -24.24 27.17 1.25
N GLY A 113 -24.25 27.27 -0.09
CA GLY A 113 -23.47 26.37 -0.95
C GLY A 113 -24.06 24.97 -1.08
N TYR A 114 -25.35 24.79 -0.81
CA TYR A 114 -26.09 23.59 -1.23
C TYR A 114 -26.50 23.68 -2.72
N PRO A 115 -26.40 22.57 -3.48
CA PRO A 115 -25.77 21.31 -3.11
C PRO A 115 -24.26 21.32 -3.38
N GLY A 116 -23.52 20.52 -2.59
CA GLY A 116 -22.13 20.19 -2.91
C GLY A 116 -22.03 19.29 -4.14
N HIS A 117 -21.25 19.72 -5.13
CA HIS A 117 -21.14 19.03 -6.43
C HIS A 117 -20.02 18.00 -6.49
N PHE A 118 -19.14 17.91 -5.50
CA PHE A 118 -18.04 16.96 -5.52
C PHE A 118 -18.18 15.89 -4.44
N GLY A 119 -17.62 14.73 -4.76
CA GLY A 119 -17.44 13.63 -3.81
C GLY A 119 -16.11 12.94 -4.06
N CYS A 120 -15.56 12.30 -3.05
CA CYS A 120 -14.37 11.47 -3.21
C CYS A 120 -14.66 10.02 -2.79
N ARG A 121 -13.94 9.09 -3.41
CA ARG A 121 -14.05 7.66 -3.11
C ARG A 121 -12.66 7.04 -3.03
N VAL A 122 -12.52 6.17 -2.04
CA VAL A 122 -11.36 5.31 -1.84
C VAL A 122 -11.85 3.88 -1.95
N ARG A 123 -11.18 3.09 -2.78
CA ARG A 123 -11.53 1.68 -3.01
C ARG A 123 -10.28 0.84 -2.97
N LEU A 124 -10.43 -0.35 -2.41
CA LEU A 124 -9.42 -1.40 -2.50
C LEU A 124 -10.11 -2.65 -3.04
N ARG A 125 -9.75 -3.05 -4.26
CA ARG A 125 -10.28 -4.27 -4.88
C ARG A 125 -9.13 -5.03 -5.52
N ASN A 126 -9.04 -6.34 -5.28
CA ASN A 126 -8.01 -7.20 -5.87
C ASN A 126 -6.59 -6.62 -5.71
N LYS A 127 -6.25 -6.09 -4.52
CA LYS A 127 -4.95 -5.46 -4.22
C LYS A 127 -4.62 -4.25 -5.10
N LYS A 128 -5.65 -3.57 -5.60
CA LYS A 128 -5.56 -2.30 -6.33
C LYS A 128 -6.24 -1.22 -5.49
N LEU A 129 -5.43 -0.27 -5.00
CA LEU A 129 -5.91 0.94 -4.35
C LEU A 129 -6.29 1.98 -5.41
N GLU A 130 -7.55 2.42 -5.37
CA GLU A 130 -8.09 3.46 -6.24
C GLU A 130 -8.61 4.61 -5.39
N ILE A 131 -8.13 5.82 -5.69
CA ILE A 131 -8.52 7.07 -5.03
C ILE A 131 -8.94 8.04 -6.13
N PHE A 132 -10.19 8.47 -6.12
CA PHE A 132 -10.74 9.30 -7.20
C PHE A 132 -11.84 10.23 -6.72
N TRP A 133 -12.06 11.29 -7.52
CA TRP A 133 -13.16 12.22 -7.33
C TRP A 133 -14.32 11.87 -8.26
N VAL A 134 -15.51 12.29 -7.86
CA VAL A 134 -16.73 12.22 -8.65
C VAL A 134 -17.41 13.59 -8.65
N TYR A 135 -18.07 13.90 -9.75
CA TYR A 135 -18.98 15.04 -9.84
C TYR A 135 -20.43 14.56 -9.64
N ASN A 136 -21.13 15.17 -8.69
CA ASN A 136 -22.51 14.87 -8.33
C ASN A 136 -23.44 15.83 -9.08
N GLN A 137 -24.20 15.26 -10.00
CA GLN A 137 -25.30 15.93 -10.67
C GLN A 137 -26.61 15.69 -9.91
N PHE A 138 -27.33 16.77 -9.61
CA PHE A 138 -28.59 16.74 -8.90
C PHE A 138 -29.74 16.91 -9.89
N LYS A 139 -30.54 15.85 -10.12
CA LYS A 139 -31.72 15.88 -10.98
C LYS A 139 -32.99 15.92 -10.13
N PRO A 140 -33.97 16.80 -10.42
CA PRO A 140 -35.24 16.79 -9.70
C PRO A 140 -35.91 15.41 -9.78
N LYS A 141 -36.46 14.92 -8.67
CA LYS A 141 -37.26 13.68 -8.69
C LYS A 141 -38.61 13.98 -9.33
N LYS A 142 -39.07 13.12 -10.26
CA LYS A 142 -40.30 13.36 -11.03
C LYS A 142 -41.57 13.47 -10.18
N ASN A 143 -41.64 12.78 -9.03
CA ASN A 143 -42.85 12.68 -8.19
C ASN A 143 -42.57 12.82 -6.67
N ALA A 144 -41.51 13.51 -6.28
CA ALA A 144 -41.17 13.68 -4.86
C ALA A 144 -40.33 14.93 -4.62
N ASP A 145 -40.40 15.48 -3.41
CA ASP A 145 -39.51 16.56 -3.01
C ASP A 145 -38.04 16.12 -2.98
N GLY A 146 -37.18 16.94 -3.57
CA GLY A 146 -35.72 16.77 -3.56
C GLY A 146 -35.12 16.24 -4.86
N PHE A 147 -33.85 15.87 -4.79
CA PHE A 147 -33.03 15.53 -5.95
C PHE A 147 -32.60 14.06 -5.92
N GLN A 148 -32.54 13.45 -7.10
CA GLN A 148 -31.75 12.26 -7.36
C GLN A 148 -30.31 12.67 -7.66
N VAL A 149 -29.34 12.01 -7.02
CA VAL A 149 -27.92 12.28 -7.23
C VAL A 149 -27.34 11.26 -8.19
N ILE A 150 -26.71 11.73 -9.28
CA ILE A 150 -25.95 10.92 -10.21
C ILE A 150 -24.48 11.30 -10.07
N SER A 151 -23.64 10.35 -9.64
CA SER A 151 -22.20 10.57 -9.49
C SER A 151 -21.46 10.15 -10.77
N HIS A 152 -20.79 11.12 -11.40
CA HIS A 152 -19.96 10.95 -12.58
C HIS A 152 -18.50 10.81 -12.20
N TYR A 153 -17.82 9.79 -12.71
CA TYR A 153 -16.38 9.61 -12.51
C TYR A 153 -15.60 10.75 -13.18
N LEU A 154 -14.62 11.31 -12.47
CA LEU A 154 -13.72 12.31 -13.03
C LEU A 154 -12.40 11.63 -13.44
N PRO A 155 -11.99 11.69 -14.72
CA PRO A 155 -10.69 11.19 -15.16
C PRO A 155 -9.56 12.10 -14.65
N ARG A 156 -8.38 11.52 -14.42
CA ARG A 156 -7.17 12.22 -13.95
C ARG A 156 -6.04 12.21 -14.99
N ASP A 157 -6.30 11.73 -16.20
CA ASP A 157 -5.38 11.73 -17.35
C ASP A 157 -3.95 11.27 -17.03
N GLY A 158 -3.83 10.21 -16.22
CA GLY A 158 -2.54 9.61 -15.84
C GLY A 158 -1.74 10.38 -14.77
N HIS A 159 -2.16 11.57 -14.36
CA HIS A 159 -1.50 12.33 -13.31
C HIS A 159 -1.80 11.77 -11.91
N PHE A 160 -0.99 12.12 -10.91
CA PHE A 160 -1.28 11.79 -9.51
C PHE A 160 -2.24 12.79 -8.86
N ARG A 161 -2.27 14.02 -9.38
CA ARG A 161 -3.09 15.12 -8.88
C ARG A 161 -4.10 15.54 -9.95
N TYR A 162 -5.34 15.81 -9.56
CA TYR A 162 -6.31 16.49 -10.42
C TYR A 162 -5.92 17.98 -10.56
N PRO A 163 -5.94 18.56 -11.77
CA PRO A 163 -5.71 19.99 -11.93
C PRO A 163 -6.81 20.79 -11.23
N LYS A 164 -6.47 22.00 -10.76
CA LYS A 164 -7.46 22.88 -10.08
C LYS A 164 -8.68 23.16 -10.98
N THR A 165 -8.49 23.17 -12.29
CA THR A 165 -9.54 23.35 -13.30
C THR A 165 -10.60 22.23 -13.28
N THR A 166 -10.29 21.04 -12.75
CA THR A 166 -11.28 19.98 -12.53
C THR A 166 -12.40 20.40 -11.59
N PHE A 167 -12.10 21.29 -10.64
CA PHE A 167 -13.01 21.69 -9.55
C PHE A 167 -13.59 23.10 -9.75
N THR A 168 -13.70 23.57 -10.99
CA THR A 168 -14.22 24.92 -11.31
C THR A 168 -15.63 25.16 -10.78
N GLN A 169 -16.48 24.13 -10.78
CA GLN A 169 -17.86 24.18 -10.28
C GLN A 169 -17.97 23.99 -8.76
N ALA A 170 -16.85 23.92 -8.04
CA ALA A 170 -16.87 23.71 -6.60
C ALA A 170 -17.46 24.92 -5.89
N GLN A 171 -18.31 24.66 -4.91
CA GLN A 171 -18.86 25.68 -4.02
C GLN A 171 -17.76 26.33 -3.17
N TYR A 172 -18.05 27.50 -2.59
CA TYR A 172 -17.06 28.25 -1.80
C TYR A 172 -16.47 27.42 -0.66
N TRP A 173 -17.28 26.57 -0.02
CA TRP A 173 -16.86 25.68 1.06
C TRP A 173 -16.13 24.43 0.54
N GLU A 174 -16.46 23.96 -0.67
CA GLU A 174 -15.83 22.78 -1.27
C GLU A 174 -14.38 23.08 -1.65
N LYS A 175 -14.09 24.25 -2.21
CA LYS A 175 -12.75 24.64 -2.68
C LYS A 175 -11.64 24.44 -1.64
N PRO A 176 -11.70 25.01 -0.42
CA PRO A 176 -10.63 24.83 0.56
C PRO A 176 -10.48 23.37 0.99
N VAL A 177 -11.58 22.63 1.18
CA VAL A 177 -11.54 21.22 1.60
C VAL A 177 -10.97 20.33 0.49
N ILE A 178 -11.42 20.52 -0.76
CA ILE A 178 -10.90 19.83 -1.94
C ILE A 178 -9.40 20.05 -2.07
N ASN A 179 -8.91 21.28 -1.90
CA ASN A 179 -7.48 21.58 -2.03
C ASN A 179 -6.65 20.76 -1.04
N VAL A 180 -7.05 20.71 0.23
CA VAL A 180 -6.34 19.96 1.28
C VAL A 180 -6.41 18.45 1.02
N VAL A 181 -7.61 17.94 0.74
CA VAL A 181 -7.87 16.51 0.53
C VAL A 181 -7.16 16.00 -0.72
N GLU A 182 -7.19 16.76 -1.81
CA GLU A 182 -6.54 16.38 -3.06
C GLU A 182 -5.00 16.44 -2.97
N GLU A 183 -4.44 17.37 -2.20
CA GLU A 183 -3.00 17.37 -1.92
C GLU A 183 -2.57 16.06 -1.24
N ALA A 184 -3.30 15.66 -0.19
CA ALA A 184 -3.02 14.43 0.53
C ALA A 184 -3.25 13.18 -0.35
N PHE A 185 -4.32 13.14 -1.15
CA PHE A 185 -4.57 12.05 -2.08
C PHE A 185 -3.49 11.93 -3.17
N ALA A 186 -2.97 13.05 -3.68
CA ALA A 186 -1.91 13.04 -4.67
C ALA A 186 -0.65 12.36 -4.13
N ILE A 187 -0.28 12.65 -2.87
CA ILE A 187 0.84 12.01 -2.18
C ILE A 187 0.61 10.49 -2.08
N ILE A 188 -0.56 10.06 -1.60
CA ILE A 188 -0.86 8.62 -1.45
C ILE A 188 -0.87 7.89 -2.79
N ARG A 189 -1.43 8.50 -3.84
CA ARG A 189 -1.42 7.89 -5.19
C ARG A 189 0.00 7.71 -5.72
N ARG A 190 0.88 8.69 -5.51
CA ARG A 190 2.30 8.60 -5.87
C ARG A 190 3.01 7.50 -5.08
N ALA A 191 2.82 7.47 -3.76
CA ALA A 191 3.41 6.44 -2.90
C ALA A 191 2.92 5.03 -3.29
N ASN A 192 1.63 4.87 -3.54
CA ASN A 192 1.06 3.60 -4.01
C ASN A 192 1.61 3.17 -5.38
N ALA A 193 1.83 4.11 -6.31
CA ALA A 193 2.47 3.79 -7.59
C ALA A 193 3.90 3.26 -7.41
N ASN A 194 4.66 3.83 -6.45
CA ASN A 194 5.98 3.30 -6.09
C ASN A 194 5.89 1.88 -5.53
N LEU A 195 4.90 1.58 -4.67
CA LEU A 195 4.66 0.20 -4.20
C LEU A 195 4.36 -0.76 -5.36
N MET A 196 3.58 -0.32 -6.36
CA MET A 196 3.31 -1.14 -7.55
C MET A 196 4.58 -1.41 -8.35
N ARG A 197 5.45 -0.41 -8.46
CA ARG A 197 6.75 -0.58 -9.09
C ARG A 197 7.64 -1.55 -8.33
N ILE A 198 7.69 -1.46 -7.00
CA ILE A 198 8.45 -2.41 -6.17
C ILE A 198 7.94 -3.84 -6.36
N ARG A 199 6.62 -4.08 -6.36
CA ARG A 199 6.07 -5.42 -6.64
C ARG A 199 6.47 -5.96 -8.00
N GLN A 200 6.51 -5.09 -9.01
CA GLN A 200 6.98 -5.48 -10.34
C GLN A 200 8.47 -5.84 -10.33
N LEU A 201 9.30 -5.02 -9.68
CA LEU A 201 10.74 -5.25 -9.53
C LEU A 201 11.03 -6.56 -8.78
N CYS A 202 10.31 -6.87 -7.70
CA CYS A 202 10.47 -8.15 -7.00
C CYS A 202 10.22 -9.34 -7.93
N ARG A 203 9.17 -9.29 -8.75
CA ARG A 203 8.86 -10.37 -9.72
C ARG A 203 9.92 -10.49 -10.82
N TRP A 204 10.46 -9.36 -11.29
CA TRP A 204 11.53 -9.37 -12.27
C TRP A 204 12.83 -9.94 -11.70
N ASN A 205 13.17 -9.57 -10.47
CA ASN A 205 14.34 -10.11 -9.79
C ASN A 205 14.21 -11.61 -9.55
N ASP A 206 13.02 -12.08 -9.18
CA ASP A 206 12.72 -13.51 -9.02
C ASP A 206 12.96 -14.29 -10.32
N THR A 207 12.47 -13.76 -11.46
CA THR A 207 12.74 -14.34 -12.79
C THR A 207 14.23 -14.34 -13.14
N ASN A 208 14.94 -13.26 -12.81
CA ASN A 208 16.37 -13.14 -13.08
C ASN A 208 17.19 -14.12 -12.23
N LEU A 209 16.83 -14.33 -10.96
CA LEU A 209 17.48 -15.31 -10.09
C LEU A 209 17.30 -16.72 -10.65
N PHE A 210 16.07 -17.10 -11.02
CA PHE A 210 15.78 -18.39 -11.63
C PHE A 210 16.62 -18.63 -12.90
N LYS A 211 16.70 -17.63 -13.78
CA LYS A 211 17.50 -17.72 -15.01
C LYS A 211 18.99 -17.89 -14.70
N MET A 212 19.53 -17.08 -13.80
CA MET A 212 20.95 -17.13 -13.41
C MET A 212 21.32 -18.51 -12.85
N THR A 213 20.47 -19.09 -11.99
CA THR A 213 20.70 -20.43 -11.43
C THR A 213 20.73 -21.50 -12.53
N GLY A 214 19.78 -21.45 -13.47
CA GLY A 214 19.76 -22.37 -14.61
C GLY A 214 21.02 -22.25 -15.48
N ASP A 215 21.43 -21.03 -15.83
CA ASP A 215 22.64 -20.78 -16.63
C ASP A 215 23.92 -21.33 -15.93
N ILE A 216 23.99 -21.25 -14.59
CA ILE A 216 25.12 -21.78 -13.80
C ILE A 216 25.09 -23.32 -13.76
N ASP A 217 23.92 -23.91 -13.55
CA ASP A 217 23.76 -25.37 -13.50
C ASP A 217 24.08 -25.99 -14.86
N ASP A 218 23.62 -25.39 -15.96
CA ASP A 218 23.96 -25.80 -17.33
C ASP A 218 25.48 -25.74 -17.55
N PHE A 219 26.14 -24.65 -17.15
CA PHE A 219 27.60 -24.53 -17.25
C PHE A 219 28.33 -25.63 -16.46
N LYS A 220 27.86 -25.97 -15.25
CA LYS A 220 28.44 -27.05 -14.43
C LYS A 220 28.23 -28.42 -15.06
N MET A 221 27.09 -28.67 -15.72
CA MET A 221 26.83 -29.92 -16.44
C MET A 221 27.72 -30.06 -17.68
N ASP A 222 27.95 -28.96 -18.40
CA ASP A 222 28.79 -28.93 -19.60
C ASP A 222 30.30 -29.00 -19.27
N ASN A 223 30.68 -28.63 -18.03
CA ASN A 223 32.07 -28.56 -17.57
C ASN A 223 32.26 -29.29 -16.23
N PRO A 224 32.15 -30.64 -16.19
CA PRO A 224 32.36 -31.40 -14.97
C PRO A 224 33.81 -31.27 -14.49
N LEU A 225 33.97 -30.91 -13.22
CA LEU A 225 35.25 -30.81 -12.50
C LEU A 225 35.79 -32.18 -12.09
#